data_AF-A0A2A5AD33-F1
#
_entry.id   AF-A0A2A5AD33-F1
#
_cell.length_a   1.000
_cell.length_b   1.000
_cell.length_c   1.000
_cell.angle_alpha   90.00
_cell.angle_beta   90.00
_cell.angle_gamma   90.00
#
_symmetry.space_group_name_H-M   'P 1'
#
loop_
_entity.id
_entity.type
_entity.pdbx_description
1 polymer ?
#
loop_
_entity_poly.entity_id
_entity_poly.type
_entity_poly.pdbx_seq_one_letter_code
_entity_poly.pdbx_strand_id
1 'polypeptide(L)'
;MNKETENSDDLWRDLIVFFFVFLFCYCAYRLKQESLLLNPKNQAIRQHSKEVISTFQMDLIKVEDFQQLQVNILKLNSKQYPKPGDLVKIKYKGMFSNGSRFDSSFEEDSTIEFYAGFPGVIQGLSEGVLKVPLNSLAMIKIPYFMGYGVEAHGGLIPPKSNLLFEVYLKSIISPKKYPKLLKLKKSEAIKLDNLLVWNLKKGNGKTLNYNAYFYCNYDAYLENGKLINSTFLKNQKETFTKNHRVYKLLKKAFKNKRLGAEFIVKSSPQKNNEKILFQNSNQSFYFHISL
;
A
#
# COMPACT_ATOMS: atom_id res chain seq x y z
N MET A 1 -61.56 -2.55 43.26
CA MET A 1 -60.47 -1.59 43.00
C MET A 1 -59.24 -2.07 43.73
N ASN A 2 -58.20 -2.48 42.98
CA ASN A 2 -56.76 -2.48 43.35
C ASN A 2 -56.03 -3.48 42.44
N LYS A 3 -55.57 -2.99 41.28
CA LYS A 3 -54.57 -3.62 40.41
C LYS A 3 -53.81 -2.47 39.74
N GLU A 4 -52.80 -1.91 40.39
CA GLU A 4 -51.92 -0.93 39.72
C GLU A 4 -50.55 -0.68 40.41
N THR A 5 -50.05 -1.59 41.25
CA THR A 5 -48.77 -1.37 41.96
C THR A 5 -47.64 -2.34 41.61
N GLU A 6 -47.84 -3.31 40.73
CA GLU A 6 -46.79 -4.32 40.41
C GLU A 6 -45.80 -3.90 39.30
N ASN A 7 -46.08 -2.86 38.51
CA ASN A 7 -45.31 -2.58 37.29
C ASN A 7 -44.15 -1.58 37.47
N SER A 8 -44.12 -0.82 38.57
CA SER A 8 -43.11 0.22 38.82
C SER A 8 -41.79 -0.36 39.35
N ASP A 9 -41.87 -1.37 40.22
CA ASP A 9 -40.69 -1.93 40.89
C ASP A 9 -39.81 -2.78 39.94
N ASP A 10 -40.41 -3.42 38.93
CA ASP A 10 -39.66 -4.15 37.89
C ASP A 10 -38.92 -3.20 36.94
N LEU A 11 -39.50 -2.05 36.60
CA LEU A 11 -38.84 -1.01 35.79
C LEU A 11 -37.60 -0.43 36.48
N TRP A 12 -37.66 -0.22 37.81
CA TRP A 12 -36.50 0.24 38.57
C TRP A 12 -35.42 -0.83 38.69
N ARG A 13 -35.79 -2.09 38.85
CA ARG A 13 -34.85 -3.23 38.84
C ARG A 13 -34.15 -3.35 37.49
N ASP A 14 -34.87 -3.25 36.39
CA ASP A 14 -34.31 -3.33 35.04
C ASP A 14 -33.38 -2.15 34.74
N LEU A 15 -33.75 -0.92 35.11
CA LEU A 15 -32.89 0.26 34.95
C LEU A 15 -31.58 0.14 35.76
N ILE A 16 -31.67 -0.41 36.98
CA ILE A 16 -30.49 -0.68 37.81
C ILE A 16 -29.59 -1.74 37.15
N VAL A 17 -30.16 -2.84 36.64
CA VAL A 17 -29.41 -3.89 35.93
C VAL A 17 -28.75 -3.33 34.67
N PHE A 18 -29.46 -2.52 33.86
CA PHE A 18 -28.90 -1.85 32.68
C PHE A 18 -27.77 -0.90 33.04
N PHE A 19 -27.91 -0.11 34.10
CA PHE A 19 -26.85 0.79 34.57
C PHE A 19 -25.59 0.02 34.98
N PHE A 20 -25.73 -1.09 35.72
CA PHE A 20 -24.59 -1.90 36.13
C PHE A 20 -23.95 -2.66 34.96
N VAL A 21 -24.74 -3.17 34.01
CA VAL A 21 -24.21 -3.80 32.78
C VAL A 21 -23.46 -2.77 31.93
N PHE A 22 -24.02 -1.56 31.76
CA PHE A 22 -23.38 -0.49 31.01
C PHE A 22 -22.10 0.00 31.70
N LEU A 23 -22.13 0.19 33.02
CA LEU A 23 -20.96 0.56 33.81
C LEU A 23 -19.88 -0.53 33.74
N PHE A 24 -20.25 -1.81 33.82
CA PHE A 24 -19.32 -2.92 33.67
C PHE A 24 -18.72 -3.00 32.27
N CYS A 25 -19.53 -2.86 31.22
CA CYS A 25 -19.05 -2.82 29.83
C CYS A 25 -18.14 -1.60 29.58
N TYR A 26 -18.48 -0.43 30.13
CA TYR A 26 -17.67 0.78 30.04
C TYR A 26 -16.36 0.63 30.81
N CYS A 27 -16.39 0.04 32.01
CA CYS A 27 -15.19 -0.29 32.78
C CYS A 27 -14.31 -1.31 32.04
N ALA A 28 -14.88 -2.38 31.47
CA ALA A 28 -14.15 -3.36 30.68
C ALA A 28 -13.54 -2.75 29.42
N TYR A 29 -14.27 -1.85 28.74
CA TYR A 29 -13.78 -1.08 27.61
C TYR A 29 -12.63 -0.13 28.02
N ARG A 30 -12.77 0.56 29.15
CA ARG A 30 -11.73 1.43 29.72
C ARG A 30 -10.49 0.64 30.15
N LEU A 31 -10.64 -0.52 30.78
CA LEU A 31 -9.53 -1.41 31.14
C LEU A 31 -8.84 -2.01 29.91
N LYS A 32 -9.59 -2.27 28.82
CA LYS A 32 -9.02 -2.70 27.54
C LYS A 32 -8.24 -1.57 26.86
N GLN A 33 -8.76 -0.33 26.93
CA GLN A 33 -8.06 0.87 26.46
C GLN A 33 -6.78 1.12 27.28
N GLU A 34 -6.85 1.04 28.61
CA GLU A 34 -5.70 1.20 29.50
C GLU A 34 -4.66 0.09 29.33
N SER A 35 -5.06 -1.17 29.14
CA SER A 35 -4.10 -2.25 28.87
C SER A 35 -3.42 -2.14 27.51
N LEU A 36 -4.08 -1.56 26.50
CA LEU A 36 -3.45 -1.21 25.21
C LEU A 36 -2.45 -0.06 25.36
N LEU A 37 -2.77 0.93 26.20
CA LEU A 37 -1.90 2.08 26.53
C LEU A 37 -0.70 1.69 27.40
N LEU A 38 -0.88 0.73 28.31
CA LEU A 38 0.14 0.20 29.23
C LEU A 38 0.95 -0.95 28.64
N ASN A 39 0.71 -1.33 27.39
CA ASN A 39 1.47 -2.39 26.74
C ASN A 39 2.96 -1.99 26.66
N PRO A 40 3.88 -2.76 27.29
CA PRO A 40 5.29 -2.39 27.40
C PRO A 40 6.00 -2.24 26.05
N LYS A 41 5.55 -2.97 25.01
CA LYS A 41 6.07 -2.78 23.64
C LYS A 41 5.65 -1.42 23.05
N ASN A 42 4.43 -0.97 23.32
CA ASN A 42 3.93 0.33 22.84
C ASN A 42 4.55 1.49 23.64
N GLN A 43 4.78 1.31 24.94
CA GLN A 43 5.48 2.28 25.78
C GLN A 43 6.94 2.46 25.36
N ALA A 44 7.67 1.37 25.09
CA ALA A 44 9.04 1.45 24.59
C ALA A 44 9.12 2.18 23.23
N ILE A 45 8.18 1.93 22.32
CA ILE A 45 8.10 2.65 21.03
C ILE A 45 7.79 4.14 21.23
N ARG A 46 6.93 4.50 22.19
CA ARG A 46 6.57 5.89 22.51
C ARG A 46 7.66 6.65 23.26
N GLN A 47 8.35 6.01 24.21
CA GLN A 47 9.50 6.61 24.90
C GLN A 47 10.67 6.78 23.93
N HIS A 48 10.92 5.76 23.10
CA HIS A 48 11.96 5.85 22.09
C HIS A 48 11.66 6.89 21.00
N SER A 49 10.40 7.07 20.60
CA SER A 49 10.03 8.17 19.72
C SER A 49 10.23 9.53 20.38
N LYS A 50 9.95 9.68 21.68
CA LYS A 50 10.23 10.91 22.45
C LYS A 50 11.72 11.23 22.56
N GLU A 51 12.57 10.24 22.83
CA GLU A 51 14.03 10.43 22.92
C GLU A 51 14.67 10.78 21.58
N VAL A 52 14.19 10.19 20.47
CA VAL A 52 14.68 10.57 19.14
C VAL A 52 14.24 12.01 18.80
N ILE A 53 13.00 12.40 19.14
CA ILE A 53 12.51 13.77 18.93
C ILE A 53 13.35 14.80 19.68
N SER A 54 13.69 14.55 20.95
CA SER A 54 14.49 15.50 21.74
C SER A 54 15.92 15.63 21.21
N THR A 55 16.47 14.55 20.64
CA THR A 55 17.81 14.56 20.03
C THR A 55 17.80 15.30 18.68
N PHE A 56 16.68 15.24 17.93
CA PHE A 56 16.53 15.87 16.61
C PHE A 56 16.15 17.35 16.65
N GLN A 57 15.55 17.82 17.75
CA GLN A 57 15.14 19.22 17.92
C GLN A 57 16.32 20.21 17.81
N MET A 58 17.56 19.76 18.01
CA MET A 58 18.75 20.60 17.98
C MET A 58 19.36 20.84 16.59
N ASP A 59 19.05 20.03 15.58
CA ASP A 59 19.62 20.16 14.22
C ASP A 59 18.67 20.85 13.21
N LEU A 60 17.51 21.33 13.66
CA LEU A 60 16.51 22.03 12.85
C LEU A 60 16.83 23.53 12.71
N ILE A 61 18.04 23.87 12.26
CA ILE A 61 18.39 25.25 11.90
C ILE A 61 18.71 25.30 10.41
N LYS A 62 17.74 25.82 9.64
CA LYS A 62 17.77 26.14 8.19
C LYS A 62 17.95 24.94 7.25
N VAL A 63 16.85 24.26 6.93
CA VAL A 63 16.82 23.38 5.77
C VAL A 63 16.66 24.24 4.51
N GLU A 64 17.76 24.43 3.78
CA GLU A 64 17.77 25.04 2.44
C GLU A 64 16.81 24.30 1.49
N ASP A 65 16.31 25.00 0.45
CA ASP A 65 15.53 24.39 -0.62
C ASP A 65 16.28 23.19 -1.22
N PHE A 66 15.83 21.99 -0.90
CA PHE A 66 16.41 20.78 -1.47
C PHE A 66 15.81 20.55 -2.86
N GLN A 67 16.67 20.51 -3.87
CA GLN A 67 16.29 20.23 -5.27
C GLN A 67 16.12 18.73 -5.57
N GLN A 68 16.34 17.87 -4.57
CA GLN A 68 16.30 16.42 -4.73
C GLN A 68 15.78 15.72 -3.47
N LEU A 69 15.23 14.52 -3.66
CA LEU A 69 14.82 13.65 -2.57
C LEU A 69 16.03 13.20 -1.73
N GLN A 70 16.02 13.53 -0.44
CA GLN A 70 17.06 13.12 0.52
C GLN A 70 16.48 12.17 1.56
N VAL A 71 17.26 11.16 1.95
CA VAL A 71 16.88 10.21 3.01
C VAL A 71 18.04 10.11 3.98
N ASN A 72 17.82 10.52 5.22
CA ASN A 72 18.79 10.47 6.31
C ASN A 72 18.33 9.40 7.29
N ILE A 73 19.14 8.36 7.52
CA ILE A 73 18.81 7.34 8.52
C ILE A 73 19.14 7.89 9.91
N LEU A 74 18.11 7.99 10.76
CA LEU A 74 18.24 8.51 12.12
C LEU A 74 18.60 7.40 13.09
N LYS A 75 18.02 6.21 12.88
CA LYS A 75 18.36 5.00 13.62
C LYS A 75 18.32 3.79 12.72
N LEU A 76 19.47 3.16 12.54
CA LEU A 76 19.63 1.92 11.78
C LEU A 76 19.40 0.71 12.69
N ASN A 77 18.41 -0.13 12.37
CA ASN A 77 18.14 -1.36 13.13
C ASN A 77 18.28 -2.64 12.29
N SER A 78 18.32 -2.55 10.97
CA SER A 78 18.54 -3.71 10.09
C SER A 78 19.21 -3.31 8.78
N LYS A 79 19.63 -4.30 7.99
CA LYS A 79 20.13 -4.11 6.61
C LYS A 79 19.13 -4.58 5.55
N GLN A 80 17.87 -4.79 5.93
CA GLN A 80 16.82 -5.24 5.01
C GLN A 80 16.07 -4.03 4.46
N TYR A 81 16.14 -3.80 3.15
CA TYR A 81 15.47 -2.68 2.48
C TYR A 81 14.25 -3.16 1.69
N PRO A 82 13.18 -2.35 1.60
CA PRO A 82 12.08 -2.61 0.67
C PRO A 82 12.58 -2.61 -0.76
N LYS A 83 11.96 -3.45 -1.59
CA LYS A 83 12.10 -3.44 -3.05
C LYS A 83 10.86 -2.81 -3.66
N PRO A 84 10.97 -2.24 -4.88
CA PRO A 84 9.79 -1.78 -5.59
C PRO A 84 8.73 -2.88 -5.68
N GLY A 85 7.52 -2.59 -5.22
CA GLY A 85 6.37 -3.50 -5.19
C GLY A 85 6.15 -4.20 -3.86
N ASP A 86 7.07 -4.10 -2.90
CA ASP A 86 6.81 -4.53 -1.53
C ASP A 86 5.71 -3.66 -0.91
N LEU A 87 4.77 -4.30 -0.20
CA LEU A 87 3.84 -3.60 0.68
C LEU A 87 4.61 -3.18 1.93
N VAL A 88 4.75 -1.88 2.14
CA VAL A 88 5.38 -1.33 3.34
C VAL A 88 4.31 -0.84 4.30
N LYS A 89 4.54 -1.07 5.60
CA LYS A 89 3.77 -0.45 6.67
C LYS A 89 4.68 0.53 7.41
N ILE A 90 4.27 1.78 7.50
CA ILE A 90 5.04 2.81 8.20
C ILE A 90 4.23 3.50 9.28
N LYS A 91 4.93 4.01 10.30
CA LYS A 91 4.47 5.16 11.07
C LYS A 91 5.19 6.40 10.57
N TYR A 92 4.53 7.55 10.57
CA TYR A 92 5.15 8.79 10.09
C TYR A 92 4.70 10.04 10.85
N LYS A 93 5.52 11.09 10.77
CA LYS A 93 5.13 12.48 11.04
C LYS A 93 5.47 13.32 9.81
N GLY A 94 4.47 14.01 9.27
CA GLY A 94 4.63 14.97 8.18
C GLY A 94 4.77 16.39 8.73
N MET A 95 5.85 17.06 8.35
CA MET A 95 6.19 18.41 8.80
C MET A 95 6.56 19.30 7.62
N PHE A 96 6.29 20.59 7.74
CA PHE A 96 6.81 21.61 6.85
C PHE A 96 8.30 21.87 7.14
N SER A 97 8.97 22.60 6.25
CA SER A 97 10.40 22.93 6.39
C SER A 97 10.73 23.79 7.62
N ASN A 98 9.73 24.48 8.19
CA ASN A 98 9.85 25.20 9.46
C ASN A 98 9.68 24.28 10.70
N GLY A 99 9.55 22.96 10.51
CA GLY A 99 9.34 21.97 11.57
C GLY A 99 7.90 21.86 12.08
N SER A 100 6.99 22.74 11.65
CA SER A 100 5.59 22.64 12.05
C SER A 100 4.95 21.40 11.42
N ARG A 101 4.26 20.62 12.25
CA ARG A 101 3.63 19.35 11.86
C ARG A 101 2.27 19.61 11.23
N PHE A 102 1.98 18.94 10.13
CA PHE A 102 0.65 18.94 9.50
C PHE A 102 -0.07 17.60 9.61
N ASP A 103 0.65 16.49 9.81
CA ASP A 103 0.05 15.16 9.92
C ASP A 103 0.94 14.20 10.73
N SER A 104 0.34 13.17 11.34
CA SER A 104 1.06 12.15 12.11
C SER A 104 0.23 10.91 12.39
N SER A 105 0.77 9.74 12.05
CA SER A 105 0.18 8.44 12.41
C SER A 105 0.59 7.95 13.82
N PHE A 106 1.46 8.67 14.53
CA PHE A 106 1.93 8.24 15.85
C PHE A 106 0.89 8.46 16.95
N GLU A 107 -0.02 9.42 16.77
CA GLU A 107 -1.00 9.83 17.80
C GLU A 107 -2.19 8.87 17.87
N GLU A 108 -2.57 8.26 16.75
CA GLU A 108 -3.76 7.41 16.64
C GLU A 108 -3.45 5.90 16.75
N ASP A 109 -2.21 5.53 17.09
CA ASP A 109 -1.67 4.17 16.96
C ASP A 109 -1.91 3.52 15.58
N SER A 110 -2.15 4.34 14.56
CA SER A 110 -2.41 3.95 13.19
C SER A 110 -1.10 3.77 12.41
N THR A 111 -1.20 3.05 11.30
CA THR A 111 -0.12 2.88 10.33
C THR A 111 -0.69 3.02 8.94
N ILE A 112 0.08 3.60 8.03
CA ILE A 112 -0.29 3.60 6.61
C ILE A 112 0.43 2.46 5.90
N GLU A 113 -0.28 1.88 4.93
CA GLU A 113 0.21 0.81 4.08
C GLU A 113 0.17 1.27 2.62
N PHE A 114 1.26 1.07 1.90
CA PHE A 114 1.34 1.36 0.47
C PHE A 114 2.43 0.52 -0.19
N TYR A 115 2.44 0.48 -1.51
CA TYR A 115 3.46 -0.24 -2.28
C TYR A 115 4.63 0.67 -2.57
N ALA A 116 5.81 0.30 -2.06
CA ALA A 116 7.02 1.10 -2.24
C ALA A 116 7.42 1.17 -3.72
N GLY A 117 7.74 2.36 -4.22
CA GLY A 117 8.06 2.60 -5.63
C GLY A 117 6.85 2.55 -6.58
N PHE A 118 5.63 2.58 -6.06
CA PHE A 118 4.38 2.61 -6.83
C PHE A 118 3.51 3.83 -6.50
N PRO A 119 2.64 4.27 -7.42
CA PRO A 119 1.63 5.30 -7.13
C PRO A 119 0.69 4.84 -6.01
N GLY A 120 0.31 5.76 -5.13
CA GLY A 120 -0.62 5.51 -4.01
C GLY A 120 -0.41 6.49 -2.84
N VAL A 121 0.81 7.00 -2.69
CA VAL A 121 1.18 8.13 -1.85
C VAL A 121 1.99 9.13 -2.69
N ILE A 122 2.34 10.29 -2.13
CA ILE A 122 3.24 11.25 -2.80
C ILE A 122 4.54 10.56 -3.24
N GLN A 123 5.03 10.94 -4.42
CA GLN A 123 6.15 10.25 -5.09
C GLN A 123 7.39 10.17 -4.19
N GLY A 124 7.74 11.25 -3.50
CA GLY A 124 8.91 11.30 -2.62
C GLY A 124 8.84 10.33 -1.45
N LEU A 125 7.64 10.05 -0.92
CA LEU A 125 7.47 9.07 0.16
C LEU A 125 7.57 7.64 -0.39
N SER A 126 6.93 7.39 -1.54
CA SER A 126 6.97 6.09 -2.21
C SER A 126 8.38 5.68 -2.63
N GLU A 127 9.18 6.64 -3.11
CA GLU A 127 10.58 6.42 -3.50
C GLU A 127 11.54 6.48 -2.30
N GLY A 128 11.31 7.39 -1.35
CA GLY A 128 12.17 7.59 -0.20
C GLY A 128 12.20 6.37 0.72
N VAL A 129 11.05 5.72 0.93
CA VAL A 129 10.96 4.54 1.81
C VAL A 129 11.81 3.36 1.31
N LEU A 130 12.09 3.27 0.01
CA LEU A 130 12.99 2.23 -0.54
C LEU A 130 14.41 2.31 0.03
N LYS A 131 14.81 3.49 0.53
CA LYS A 131 16.11 3.74 1.16
C LYS A 131 16.06 3.59 2.68
N VAL A 132 14.92 3.23 3.27
CA VAL A 132 14.75 3.07 4.72
C VAL A 132 14.80 1.58 5.07
N PRO A 133 15.74 1.13 5.91
CA PRO A 133 15.79 -0.26 6.34
C PRO A 133 14.64 -0.64 7.30
N LEU A 134 14.27 -1.91 7.32
CA LEU A 134 13.24 -2.45 8.22
C LEU A 134 13.57 -2.13 9.69
N ASN A 135 12.54 -1.80 10.46
CA ASN A 135 12.60 -1.36 11.84
C ASN A 135 13.47 -0.11 12.08
N SER A 136 13.86 0.62 11.03
CA SER A 136 14.70 1.81 11.14
C SER A 136 13.86 3.08 11.11
N LEU A 137 14.41 4.15 11.69
CA LEU A 137 13.84 5.49 11.69
C LEU A 137 14.64 6.36 10.73
N ALA A 138 13.98 7.11 9.86
CA ALA A 138 14.61 7.97 8.86
C ALA A 138 13.87 9.30 8.73
N MET A 139 14.61 10.34 8.33
CA MET A 139 14.05 11.60 7.85
C MET A 139 14.10 11.60 6.32
N ILE A 140 12.95 11.76 5.67
CA ILE A 140 12.81 11.88 4.23
C ILE A 140 12.47 13.33 3.89
N LYS A 141 13.34 14.02 3.15
CA LYS A 141 13.12 15.39 2.70
C LYS A 141 12.62 15.36 1.25
N ILE A 142 11.38 15.78 1.04
CA ILE A 142 10.64 15.61 -0.21
C ILE A 142 10.42 16.96 -0.87
N PRO A 143 11.10 17.27 -1.99
CA PRO A 143 10.90 18.55 -2.67
C PRO A 143 9.46 18.66 -3.17
N TYR A 144 8.94 19.88 -3.27
CA TYR A 144 7.52 20.11 -3.57
C TYR A 144 7.02 19.37 -4.82
N PHE A 145 7.85 19.25 -5.85
CA PHE A 145 7.51 18.59 -7.12
C PHE A 145 7.41 17.05 -6.99
N MET A 146 7.94 16.45 -5.92
CA MET A 146 7.73 15.05 -5.54
C MET A 146 6.72 14.90 -4.38
N GLY A 147 6.18 16.01 -3.89
CA GLY A 147 5.15 16.10 -2.85
C GLY A 147 3.78 16.39 -3.46
N TYR A 148 3.21 17.55 -3.13
CA TYR A 148 1.90 18.00 -3.61
C TYR A 148 1.95 19.02 -4.77
N GLY A 149 3.15 19.38 -5.24
CA GLY A 149 3.33 20.19 -6.43
C GLY A 149 3.09 21.69 -6.23
N VAL A 150 2.60 22.35 -7.29
CA VAL A 150 2.44 23.80 -7.37
C VAL A 150 1.07 24.29 -6.88
N GLU A 151 0.17 23.38 -6.54
CA GLU A 151 -1.18 23.69 -6.06
C GLU A 151 -1.28 23.46 -4.55
N ALA A 152 -2.24 24.13 -3.91
CA ALA A 152 -2.57 23.84 -2.53
C ALA A 152 -3.28 22.49 -2.43
N HIS A 153 -3.11 21.79 -1.31
CA HIS A 153 -3.75 20.49 -1.09
C HIS A 153 -4.54 20.46 0.22
N GLY A 154 -5.83 20.08 0.12
CA GLY A 154 -6.71 19.84 1.26
C GLY A 154 -6.94 21.06 2.17
N GLY A 155 -6.63 22.27 1.71
CA GLY A 155 -6.69 23.49 2.53
C GLY A 155 -5.63 23.61 3.62
N LEU A 156 -4.80 22.57 3.82
CA LEU A 156 -3.79 22.50 4.88
C LEU A 156 -2.37 22.68 4.36
N ILE A 157 -2.08 22.18 3.15
CA ILE A 157 -0.73 22.18 2.58
C ILE A 157 -0.63 23.28 1.51
N PRO A 158 0.20 24.32 1.73
CA PRO A 158 0.38 25.40 0.76
C PRO A 158 1.03 24.94 -0.55
N PRO A 159 0.84 25.69 -1.65
CA PRO A 159 1.59 25.52 -2.90
C PRO A 159 3.11 25.45 -2.69
N LYS A 160 3.80 24.62 -3.49
CA LYS A 160 5.27 24.52 -3.51
C LYS A 160 5.91 24.21 -2.14
N SER A 161 5.18 23.52 -1.27
CA SER A 161 5.68 23.12 0.05
C SER A 161 6.72 22.00 -0.05
N ASN A 162 7.93 22.27 0.41
CA ASN A 162 8.94 21.26 0.73
C ASN A 162 8.57 20.58 2.05
N LEU A 163 8.58 19.24 2.06
CA LEU A 163 8.07 18.44 3.17
C LEU A 163 9.18 17.62 3.82
N LEU A 164 9.05 17.44 5.13
CA LEU A 164 9.89 16.59 5.96
C LEU A 164 9.02 15.46 6.51
N PHE A 165 9.44 14.21 6.27
CA PHE A 165 8.77 13.03 6.80
C PHE A 165 9.71 12.24 7.70
N GLU A 166 9.43 12.25 9.01
CA GLU A 166 10.03 11.28 9.92
C GLU A 166 9.27 9.96 9.76
N VAL A 167 9.95 8.89 9.36
CA VAL A 167 9.35 7.60 8.99
C VAL A 167 9.99 6.48 9.79
N TYR A 168 9.15 5.69 10.47
CA TYR A 168 9.52 4.41 11.04
C TYR A 168 8.97 3.27 10.17
N LEU A 169 9.85 2.50 9.54
CA LEU A 169 9.45 1.36 8.71
C LEU A 169 9.16 0.13 9.58
N LYS A 170 7.87 -0.22 9.73
CA LYS A 170 7.40 -1.28 10.63
C LYS A 170 7.43 -2.66 9.99
N SER A 171 7.06 -2.78 8.71
CA SER A 171 7.09 -4.07 8.02
C SER A 171 7.31 -3.92 6.52
N ILE A 172 7.92 -4.95 5.94
CA ILE A 172 8.05 -5.17 4.51
C ILE A 172 7.37 -6.50 4.22
N ILE A 173 6.31 -6.47 3.43
CA ILE A 173 5.63 -7.66 2.93
C ILE A 173 5.88 -7.69 1.44
N SER A 174 6.82 -8.53 1.01
CA SER A 174 7.03 -8.72 -0.41
C SER A 174 5.81 -9.40 -1.03
N PRO A 175 5.35 -8.95 -2.22
CA PRO A 175 4.37 -9.70 -2.97
C PRO A 175 4.93 -11.11 -3.16
N LYS A 176 4.05 -12.11 -3.12
CA LYS A 176 4.45 -13.49 -3.42
C LYS A 176 5.11 -13.45 -4.81
N LYS A 177 6.44 -13.51 -4.87
CA LYS A 177 7.15 -13.80 -6.12
C LYS A 177 6.46 -15.02 -6.68
N TYR A 178 5.80 -14.91 -7.84
CA TYR A 178 5.10 -16.06 -8.40
C TYR A 178 6.15 -17.15 -8.67
N PRO A 179 6.26 -18.20 -7.81
CA PRO A 179 7.36 -19.16 -7.92
C PRO A 179 7.24 -19.95 -9.22
N LYS A 180 6.02 -19.98 -9.78
CA LYS A 180 5.72 -20.57 -11.07
C LYS A 180 6.47 -19.88 -12.21
N LEU A 181 6.62 -18.55 -12.24
CA LEU A 181 7.33 -17.84 -13.32
C LEU A 181 8.76 -18.37 -13.53
N LEU A 182 9.46 -18.64 -12.44
CA LEU A 182 10.83 -19.16 -12.44
C LEU A 182 10.93 -20.64 -12.83
N LYS A 183 9.80 -21.35 -12.89
CA LYS A 183 9.71 -22.78 -13.21
C LYS A 183 9.01 -23.04 -14.56
N LEU A 184 8.60 -22.01 -15.29
CA LEU A 184 7.89 -22.18 -16.56
C LEU A 184 8.85 -22.73 -17.62
N LYS A 185 8.59 -23.95 -18.10
CA LYS A 185 9.30 -24.48 -19.26
C LYS A 185 8.70 -23.87 -20.52
N LYS A 186 9.57 -23.37 -21.40
CA LYS A 186 9.14 -22.78 -22.69
C LYS A 186 8.40 -23.81 -23.57
N SER A 187 8.70 -25.09 -23.43
CA SER A 187 8.04 -26.20 -24.13
C SER A 187 6.57 -26.41 -23.74
N GLU A 188 6.18 -25.95 -22.55
CA GLU A 188 4.79 -26.07 -22.05
C GLU A 188 3.93 -24.86 -22.46
N ALA A 189 4.54 -23.87 -23.12
CA ALA A 189 3.85 -22.65 -23.52
C ALA A 189 3.06 -22.85 -24.81
N ILE A 190 1.84 -22.32 -24.83
CA ILE A 190 1.10 -22.11 -26.07
C ILE A 190 1.69 -20.87 -26.75
N LYS A 191 2.25 -21.06 -27.95
CA LYS A 191 2.79 -19.96 -28.76
C LYS A 191 1.67 -19.30 -29.55
N LEU A 192 1.46 -18.00 -29.33
CA LEU A 192 0.47 -17.17 -30.01
C LEU A 192 1.15 -15.92 -30.57
N ASP A 193 1.65 -16.01 -31.80
CA ASP A 193 2.42 -14.93 -32.45
C ASP A 193 3.59 -14.44 -31.60
N ASN A 194 3.45 -13.25 -31.01
CA ASN A 194 4.41 -12.59 -30.13
C ASN A 194 4.19 -12.89 -28.64
N LEU A 195 3.31 -13.85 -28.30
CA LEU A 195 3.00 -14.24 -26.93
C LEU A 195 3.37 -15.70 -26.66
N LEU A 196 3.78 -15.98 -25.43
CA LEU A 196 3.81 -17.33 -24.86
C LEU A 196 2.81 -17.38 -23.71
N VAL A 197 1.93 -18.39 -23.70
CA VAL A 197 0.86 -18.50 -22.70
C VAL A 197 0.94 -19.83 -21.95
N TRP A 198 0.94 -19.76 -20.63
CA TRP A 198 0.86 -20.93 -19.74
C TRP A 198 -0.47 -20.88 -18.99
N ASN A 199 -1.35 -21.84 -19.25
CA ASN A 199 -2.60 -21.95 -18.51
C ASN A 199 -2.31 -22.57 -17.14
N LEU A 200 -2.63 -21.86 -16.06
CA LEU A 200 -2.43 -22.34 -14.69
C LEU A 200 -3.69 -22.98 -14.11
N LYS A 201 -4.86 -22.44 -14.47
CA LYS A 201 -6.18 -22.89 -14.02
C LYS A 201 -7.21 -22.65 -15.11
N LYS A 202 -8.00 -23.67 -15.42
CA LYS A 202 -9.15 -23.55 -16.32
C LYS A 202 -10.30 -22.88 -15.57
N GLY A 203 -10.85 -21.80 -16.13
CA GLY A 203 -12.04 -21.15 -15.60
C GLY A 203 -13.29 -21.99 -15.82
N ASN A 204 -14.22 -21.95 -14.86
CA ASN A 204 -15.49 -22.67 -14.91
C ASN A 204 -16.67 -21.78 -15.31
N GLY A 205 -16.55 -20.45 -15.19
CA GLY A 205 -17.61 -19.49 -15.53
C GLY A 205 -17.80 -19.27 -17.03
N LYS A 206 -18.59 -18.26 -17.39
CA LYS A 206 -18.90 -17.94 -18.80
C LYS A 206 -17.62 -17.69 -19.62
N THR A 207 -17.64 -18.07 -20.90
CA THR A 207 -16.58 -17.69 -21.85
C THR A 207 -16.59 -16.17 -22.02
N LEU A 208 -15.40 -15.57 -22.14
CA LEU A 208 -15.29 -14.13 -22.36
C LEU A 208 -15.98 -13.72 -23.67
N ASN A 209 -16.84 -12.69 -23.58
CA ASN A 209 -17.37 -11.99 -24.73
C ASN A 209 -16.43 -10.82 -25.08
N TYR A 210 -15.72 -10.91 -26.22
CA TYR A 210 -14.74 -9.89 -26.65
C TYR A 210 -15.37 -8.54 -27.00
N ASN A 211 -16.68 -8.48 -27.18
CA ASN A 211 -17.42 -7.24 -27.42
C ASN A 211 -17.90 -6.57 -26.13
N ALA A 212 -17.81 -7.26 -24.98
CA ALA A 212 -18.13 -6.73 -23.66
C ALA A 212 -16.86 -6.34 -22.90
N TYR A 213 -17.00 -5.53 -21.85
CA TYR A 213 -15.91 -5.31 -20.89
C TYR A 213 -15.94 -6.41 -19.82
N PHE A 214 -14.78 -6.73 -19.26
CA PHE A 214 -14.66 -7.65 -18.13
C PHE A 214 -13.66 -7.12 -17.11
N TYR A 215 -13.84 -7.50 -15.85
CA TYR A 215 -12.88 -7.22 -14.81
C TYR A 215 -11.77 -8.25 -14.85
N CYS A 216 -10.56 -7.79 -14.64
CA CYS A 216 -9.38 -8.63 -14.62
C CYS A 216 -8.48 -8.15 -13.50
N ASN A 217 -7.85 -9.11 -12.81
CA ASN A 217 -6.65 -8.81 -12.05
C ASN A 217 -5.42 -9.26 -12.82
N TYR A 218 -4.34 -8.50 -12.73
CA TYR A 218 -3.03 -8.96 -13.16
C TYR A 218 -1.90 -8.40 -12.32
N ASP A 219 -0.82 -9.16 -12.31
CA ASP A 219 0.50 -8.73 -11.90
C ASP A 219 1.42 -8.74 -13.13
N ALA A 220 2.08 -7.63 -13.40
CA ALA A 220 3.08 -7.49 -14.46
C ALA A 220 4.49 -7.53 -13.85
N TYR A 221 5.38 -8.30 -14.47
CA TYR A 221 6.76 -8.51 -14.05
C TYR A 221 7.74 -8.30 -15.21
N LEU A 222 8.94 -7.82 -14.90
CA LEU A 222 10.10 -7.89 -15.80
C LEU A 222 10.64 -9.32 -15.89
N GLU A 223 11.51 -9.59 -16.88
CA GLU A 223 12.16 -10.91 -17.04
C GLU A 223 12.98 -11.34 -15.82
N ASN A 224 13.57 -10.38 -15.09
CA ASN A 224 14.29 -10.67 -13.83
C ASN A 224 13.35 -10.95 -12.63
N GLY A 225 12.04 -11.00 -12.86
CA GLY A 225 11.02 -11.26 -11.84
C GLY A 225 10.63 -10.06 -10.97
N LYS A 226 11.13 -8.84 -11.28
CA LYS A 226 10.70 -7.62 -10.60
C LYS A 226 9.26 -7.28 -10.97
N LEU A 227 8.40 -7.09 -9.97
CA LEU A 227 7.03 -6.61 -10.17
C LEU A 227 7.05 -5.13 -10.60
N ILE A 228 6.28 -4.79 -11.64
CA ILE A 228 6.17 -3.43 -12.21
C ILE A 228 4.75 -2.90 -12.28
N ASN A 229 3.74 -3.76 -12.12
CA ASN A 229 2.35 -3.37 -11.89
C ASN A 229 1.60 -4.51 -11.22
N SER A 230 0.64 -4.18 -10.36
CA SER A 230 -0.29 -5.17 -9.82
C SER A 230 -1.61 -4.51 -9.47
N THR A 231 -2.67 -5.03 -10.05
CA THR A 231 -4.06 -4.64 -9.71
C THR A 231 -4.47 -5.22 -8.36
N PHE A 232 -3.93 -6.40 -8.00
CA PHE A 232 -4.15 -7.03 -6.70
C PHE A 232 -3.59 -6.17 -5.57
N LEU A 233 -2.34 -5.73 -5.75
CA LEU A 233 -1.68 -4.91 -4.76
C LEU A 233 -2.44 -3.59 -4.59
N LYS A 234 -2.77 -2.91 -5.68
CA LYS A 234 -3.57 -1.68 -5.66
C LYS A 234 -5.00 -1.84 -5.12
N ASN A 235 -5.45 -3.08 -4.85
CA ASN A 235 -6.84 -3.40 -4.56
C ASN A 235 -7.82 -2.77 -5.56
N GLN A 236 -7.40 -2.69 -6.82
CA GLN A 236 -8.13 -1.99 -7.88
C GLN A 236 -8.16 -2.91 -9.10
N LYS A 237 -9.28 -3.62 -9.26
CA LYS A 237 -9.52 -4.44 -10.46
C LYS A 237 -9.50 -3.54 -11.69
N GLU A 238 -8.91 -4.03 -12.77
CA GLU A 238 -8.83 -3.28 -14.02
C GLU A 238 -9.97 -3.71 -14.94
N THR A 239 -10.66 -2.73 -15.53
CA THR A 239 -11.72 -2.99 -16.50
C THR A 239 -11.11 -3.10 -17.89
N PHE A 240 -11.05 -4.32 -18.41
CA PHE A 240 -10.53 -4.58 -19.74
C PHE A 240 -11.62 -4.36 -20.77
N THR A 241 -11.46 -3.27 -21.53
CA THR A 241 -12.26 -2.94 -22.71
C THR A 241 -11.44 -3.16 -23.98
N LYS A 242 -12.08 -3.14 -25.17
CA LYS A 242 -11.39 -3.20 -26.47
C LYS A 242 -10.28 -2.14 -26.64
N ASN A 243 -10.40 -1.02 -25.92
CA ASN A 243 -9.46 0.09 -25.99
C ASN A 243 -8.37 0.03 -24.92
N HIS A 244 -8.50 -0.86 -23.94
CA HIS A 244 -7.59 -0.99 -22.83
C HIS A 244 -6.19 -1.43 -23.31
N ARG A 245 -5.12 -0.72 -22.91
CA ARG A 245 -3.79 -0.90 -23.49
C ARG A 245 -3.21 -2.29 -23.22
N VAL A 246 -3.28 -2.76 -21.97
CA VAL A 246 -2.81 -4.11 -21.59
C VAL A 246 -3.64 -5.18 -22.30
N TYR A 247 -4.95 -4.94 -22.44
CA TYR A 247 -5.82 -5.86 -23.17
C TYR A 247 -5.42 -5.95 -24.65
N LYS A 248 -5.18 -4.82 -25.33
CA LYS A 248 -4.75 -4.81 -26.74
C LYS A 248 -3.48 -5.64 -26.95
N LEU A 249 -2.52 -5.51 -26.04
CA LEU A 249 -1.27 -6.29 -26.06
C LEU A 249 -1.54 -7.79 -25.91
N LEU A 250 -2.41 -8.16 -24.97
CA LEU A 250 -2.60 -9.55 -24.56
C LEU A 250 -3.85 -10.21 -25.16
N LYS A 251 -4.58 -9.52 -26.05
CA LYS A 251 -5.92 -9.92 -26.54
C LYS A 251 -6.00 -11.36 -27.02
N LYS A 252 -4.93 -11.84 -27.68
CA LYS A 252 -4.85 -13.20 -28.21
C LYS A 252 -4.79 -14.25 -27.09
N ALA A 253 -4.15 -13.95 -25.97
CA ALA A 253 -4.08 -14.85 -24.81
C ALA A 253 -5.43 -15.03 -24.10
N PHE A 254 -6.32 -14.04 -24.20
CA PHE A 254 -7.69 -14.12 -23.68
C PHE A 254 -8.60 -15.01 -24.52
N LYS A 255 -8.21 -15.38 -25.76
CA LYS A 255 -9.03 -16.20 -26.66
C LYS A 255 -9.45 -17.52 -25.97
N ASN A 256 -10.74 -17.80 -26.00
CA ASN A 256 -11.41 -18.96 -25.41
C ASN A 256 -11.23 -19.13 -23.89
N LYS A 257 -10.78 -18.09 -23.16
CA LYS A 257 -10.74 -18.12 -21.70
C LYS A 257 -12.15 -17.99 -21.12
N ARG A 258 -12.31 -18.59 -19.94
CA ARG A 258 -13.54 -18.58 -19.15
C ARG A 258 -13.30 -17.81 -17.86
N LEU A 259 -14.33 -17.20 -17.29
CA LEU A 259 -14.24 -16.56 -15.97
C LEU A 259 -13.75 -17.57 -14.92
N GLY A 260 -12.89 -17.13 -14.00
CA GLY A 260 -12.19 -17.96 -13.03
C GLY A 260 -10.90 -18.61 -13.54
N ALA A 261 -10.47 -18.29 -14.77
CA ALA A 261 -9.21 -18.80 -15.32
C ALA A 261 -8.01 -18.02 -14.79
N GLU A 262 -6.90 -18.74 -14.58
CA GLU A 262 -5.61 -18.15 -14.25
C GLU A 262 -4.58 -18.60 -15.27
N PHE A 263 -3.75 -17.67 -15.75
CA PHE A 263 -2.74 -17.96 -16.74
C PHE A 263 -1.61 -16.93 -16.71
N ILE A 264 -0.46 -17.32 -17.24
CA ILE A 264 0.69 -16.44 -17.41
C ILE A 264 0.85 -16.15 -18.90
N VAL A 265 1.15 -14.90 -19.23
CA VAL A 265 1.51 -14.48 -20.59
C VAL A 265 2.88 -13.82 -20.57
N LYS A 266 3.83 -14.35 -21.35
CA LYS A 266 5.04 -13.61 -21.72
C LYS A 266 4.78 -12.87 -23.03
N SER A 267 4.94 -11.56 -23.01
CA SER A 267 4.96 -10.73 -24.21
C SER A 267 6.36 -10.72 -24.82
N SER A 268 6.47 -10.64 -26.14
CA SER A 268 7.76 -10.36 -26.80
C SER A 268 8.21 -8.92 -26.52
N PRO A 269 9.52 -8.61 -26.66
CA PRO A 269 10.02 -7.25 -26.56
C PRO A 269 9.25 -6.29 -27.45
N GLN A 270 8.78 -5.18 -26.88
CA GLN A 270 7.96 -4.22 -27.58
C GLN A 270 8.82 -3.27 -28.42
N LYS A 271 8.48 -3.08 -29.71
CA LYS A 271 9.11 -2.08 -30.59
C LYS A 271 8.57 -0.68 -30.29
N ASN A 272 9.33 0.35 -30.66
CA ASN A 272 9.20 1.78 -30.32
C ASN A 272 7.79 2.40 -30.11
N ASN A 273 6.73 1.90 -30.74
CA ASN A 273 5.37 2.45 -30.63
C ASN A 273 4.51 1.83 -29.50
N GLU A 274 4.98 0.78 -28.83
CA GLU A 274 4.28 0.14 -27.71
C GLU A 274 4.92 0.43 -26.33
N LYS A 275 5.99 1.23 -26.27
CA LYS A 275 6.80 1.64 -25.08
C LYS A 275 6.02 2.24 -23.89
N ILE A 276 4.71 2.38 -24.00
CA ILE A 276 3.85 3.21 -23.15
C ILE A 276 3.31 2.44 -21.93
N LEU A 277 3.36 1.10 -21.93
CA LEU A 277 2.71 0.31 -20.87
C LEU A 277 3.48 0.30 -19.54
N PHE A 278 4.80 0.04 -19.55
CA PHE A 278 5.62 -0.05 -18.34
C PHE A 278 7.04 0.49 -18.58
N GLN A 279 7.17 1.80 -18.75
CA GLN A 279 8.45 2.52 -18.98
C GLN A 279 9.29 2.02 -20.20
N ASN A 280 10.24 2.84 -20.63
CA ASN A 280 11.11 2.65 -21.79
C ASN A 280 11.98 1.38 -21.66
N SER A 281 11.44 0.20 -21.96
CA SER A 281 12.21 -1.04 -21.98
C SER A 281 11.97 -1.83 -23.26
N ASN A 282 13.06 -2.14 -23.96
CA ASN A 282 13.08 -3.12 -25.06
C ASN A 282 13.05 -4.55 -24.50
N GLN A 283 12.31 -4.80 -23.43
CA GLN A 283 12.31 -6.06 -22.68
C GLN A 283 10.96 -6.76 -22.80
N SER A 284 10.97 -8.08 -22.62
CA SER A 284 9.73 -8.87 -22.48
C SER A 284 9.11 -8.62 -21.10
N PHE A 285 7.79 -8.70 -21.03
CA PHE A 285 7.07 -8.68 -19.76
C PHE A 285 6.31 -9.97 -19.54
N TYR A 286 6.22 -10.39 -18.27
CA TYR A 286 5.36 -11.46 -17.83
C TYR A 286 4.12 -10.90 -17.14
N PHE A 287 2.94 -11.39 -17.51
CA PHE A 287 1.68 -11.05 -16.88
C PHE A 287 1.11 -12.30 -16.24
N HIS A 288 0.92 -12.29 -14.93
CA HIS A 288 0.06 -13.27 -14.27
C HIS A 288 -1.35 -12.70 -14.22
N ILE A 289 -2.30 -13.37 -14.86
CA ILE A 289 -3.67 -12.89 -15.06
C ILE A 289 -4.64 -13.80 -14.33
N SER A 290 -5.59 -13.19 -13.63
CA SER A 290 -6.75 -13.83 -13.00
C SER A 290 -8.03 -13.15 -13.51
N LEU A 291 -8.87 -13.94 -14.19
CA LEU A 291 -10.16 -13.54 -14.77
C LEU A 291 -11.33 -13.80 -13.82
#